data_AF-A0A965GP60-F1
#
_entry.id   AF-A0A965GP60-F1
#
_cell.length_a   1.000
_cell.length_b   1.000
_cell.length_c   1.000
_cell.angle_alpha   90.00
_cell.angle_beta   90.00
_cell.angle_gamma   90.00
#
_symmetry.space_group_name_H-M   'P 1'
#
loop_
_entity.id
_entity.type
_entity.pdbx_description
1 polymer ?
#
loop_
_entity_poly.entity_id
_entity_poly.type
_entity_poly.pdbx_seq_one_letter_code
_entity_poly.pdbx_strand_id
1 'polypeptide(L)' 'MSALLVASCLCAAASALPTSASAEDKLSLTGNAAVVSDYRYRGITQTRFGPALQVGADLGL' A
#
# COMPACT_ATOMS: atom_id res chain seq x y z
N MET A 1 -13.52 -21.90 9.15
CA MET A 1 -12.40 -21.33 8.36
C MET A 1 -12.94 -20.93 6.99
N SER A 2 -13.68 -19.82 6.86
CA SER A 2 -14.21 -19.42 5.53
C SER A 2 -14.64 -17.94 5.47
N ALA A 3 -15.16 -17.38 6.56
CA ALA A 3 -15.66 -16.00 6.56
C ALA A 3 -14.57 -14.90 6.62
N LEU A 4 -13.44 -15.14 7.32
CA LEU A 4 -12.37 -14.13 7.43
C LEU A 4 -11.62 -13.90 6.11
N LEU A 5 -11.50 -14.92 5.26
CA LEU A 5 -10.81 -14.83 3.98
C LEU A 5 -11.65 -14.07 2.93
N VAL A 6 -12.98 -14.13 3.06
CA VAL A 6 -13.91 -13.35 2.23
C VAL A 6 -13.92 -11.87 2.61
N ALA A 7 -13.78 -11.55 3.90
CA ALA A 7 -13.71 -10.17 4.38
C ALA A 7 -12.44 -9.42 3.93
N SER A 8 -11.32 -10.12 3.75
CA SER A 8 -10.08 -9.54 3.21
C SER A 8 -10.15 -9.19 1.72
N CYS A 9 -11.06 -9.82 0.96
CA CYS A 9 -11.22 -9.51 -0.47
C CYS A 9 -12.06 -8.26 -0.73
N LEU A 10 -12.97 -7.89 0.19
CA LEU A 10 -13.92 -6.79 -0.07
C LEU A 10 -13.31 -5.39 0.10
N CYS A 11 -12.25 -5.25 0.91
CA CYS A 11 -11.53 -3.98 1.05
C CYS A 11 -10.58 -3.68 -0.13
N ALA A 12 -10.31 -4.65 -1.01
CA ALA A 12 -9.49 -4.42 -2.19
C ALA A 12 -10.21 -3.62 -3.29
N ALA A 13 -11.55 -3.51 -3.24
CA ALA A 13 -12.36 -2.88 -4.28
C ALA A 13 -12.39 -1.34 -4.24
N ALA A 14 -11.89 -0.70 -3.18
CA ALA A 14 -11.95 0.76 -3.02
C ALA A 14 -10.75 1.52 -3.63
N SER A 15 -9.80 0.82 -4.27
CA SER A 15 -8.58 1.44 -4.81
C SER A 15 -8.64 1.78 -6.31
N ALA A 16 -9.83 1.74 -6.93
CA ALA A 16 -10.03 2.29 -8.27
C ALA A 16 -10.25 3.82 -8.20
N LEU A 17 -9.24 4.55 -7.71
CA LEU A 17 -9.18 5.99 -7.96
C LEU A 17 -8.76 6.19 -9.43
N PRO A 18 -9.32 7.20 -10.13
CA PRO A 18 -9.08 7.40 -11.55
C PRO A 18 -7.59 7.68 -11.76
N THR A 19 -6.95 6.88 -12.62
CA THR A 19 -5.62 7.23 -13.11
C THR A 19 -5.78 8.36 -14.14
N SER A 20 -5.14 9.50 -13.87
CA SER A 20 -4.99 10.57 -14.85
C SER A 20 -4.22 10.03 -16.04
N ALA A 21 -4.86 10.00 -17.21
CA ALA A 21 -4.20 9.74 -18.47
C ALA A 21 -3.22 10.89 -18.74
N SER A 22 -1.93 10.66 -18.50
CA SER A 22 -0.86 11.55 -18.97
C SER A 22 -0.37 11.00 -20.30
N ALA A 23 -0.47 11.87 -21.31
CA ALA A 23 -0.06 11.63 -22.68
C ALA A 23 1.40 11.17 -22.75
N GLU A 24 1.66 10.12 -23.54
CA GLU A 24 2.95 9.69 -24.11
C GLU A 24 4.20 10.35 -23.50
N ASP A 25 4.41 10.19 -22.21
CA ASP A 25 5.57 10.74 -21.53
C ASP A 25 6.59 9.61 -21.41
N LYS A 26 7.79 9.82 -21.96
CA LYS A 26 8.93 8.87 -21.87
C LYS A 26 9.35 8.61 -20.41
N LEU A 27 8.73 9.30 -19.44
CA LEU A 27 8.96 9.18 -18.02
C LEU A 27 7.61 9.07 -17.29
N SER A 28 7.31 7.90 -16.73
CA SER A 28 6.09 7.66 -15.96
C SER A 28 6.45 7.48 -14.48
N LEU A 29 5.82 8.23 -13.57
CA LEU A 29 6.02 8.07 -12.13
C LEU A 29 4.71 7.68 -11.47
N THR A 30 4.69 6.51 -10.83
CA THR A 30 3.55 6.04 -10.02
C THR A 30 3.99 5.80 -8.58
N GLY A 31 3.06 5.71 -7.64
CA GLY A 31 3.41 5.41 -6.26
C GLY A 31 2.21 5.13 -5.36
N ASN A 32 2.50 4.62 -4.17
CA ASN A 32 1.54 4.21 -3.15
C ASN A 32 1.98 4.63 -1.74
N ALA A 33 1.01 4.85 -0.86
CA ALA A 33 1.24 5.19 0.54
C ALA A 33 0.19 4.53 1.44
N ALA A 34 0.61 4.07 2.61
CA ALA A 34 -0.23 3.42 3.59
C ALA A 34 0.21 3.73 5.03
N VAL A 35 -0.77 3.83 5.93
CA VAL A 35 -0.54 3.79 7.38
C VAL A 35 -0.79 2.36 7.83
N VAL A 36 0.18 1.76 8.49
CA VAL A 36 0.15 0.36 8.92
C VAL A 36 0.46 0.25 10.41
N SER A 37 0.15 -0.90 11.00
CA SER A 37 0.54 -1.21 12.36
C SER A 37 2.06 -1.41 12.48
N ASP A 38 2.59 -1.29 13.70
CA ASP A 38 4.00 -1.55 13.99
C ASP A 38 4.45 -2.93 13.50
N TYR A 39 5.66 -2.97 12.92
CA TYR A 39 6.28 -4.21 12.50
C TYR A 39 7.12 -4.81 13.61
N ARG A 40 6.95 -6.12 13.86
CA ARG A 40 7.63 -6.84 14.94
C ARG A 40 8.44 -8.02 14.41
N TYR A 41 9.73 -8.02 14.68
CA TYR A 41 10.62 -9.15 14.37
C TYR A 41 11.24 -9.71 15.65
N ARG A 42 11.02 -11.00 15.92
CA ARG A 42 11.54 -11.70 17.12
C ARG A 42 11.28 -10.97 18.44
N GLY A 43 10.14 -10.28 18.55
CA GLY A 43 9.74 -9.53 19.73
C GLY A 43 10.16 -8.05 19.75
N ILE A 44 11.07 -7.62 18.89
CA ILE A 44 11.54 -6.23 18.76
C ILE A 44 10.59 -5.44 17.84
N THR A 45 10.24 -4.23 18.24
CA THR A 45 9.37 -3.30 17.51
C THR A 45 10.18 -2.32 16.68
N GLN A 46 9.67 -1.93 15.51
CA GLN A 46 10.30 -0.93 14.65
C GLN A 46 9.99 0.50 15.12
N THR A 47 8.75 0.77 15.53
CA THR A 47 8.28 2.12 15.86
C THR A 47 7.94 2.29 17.34
N ARG A 48 8.48 1.42 18.21
CA ARG A 48 8.17 1.40 19.65
C ARG A 48 6.67 1.30 19.94
N PHE A 49 5.98 0.37 19.28
CA PHE A 49 4.52 0.18 19.40
C PHE A 49 3.68 1.34 18.82
N GLY A 50 4.29 2.24 18.05
CA GLY A 50 3.59 3.30 17.33
C GLY A 50 3.08 2.88 15.95
N PRO A 51 2.23 3.68 15.28
CA PRO A 51 1.88 3.43 13.88
C PRO A 51 3.13 3.53 12.98
N ALA A 52 3.12 2.79 11.88
CA ALA A 52 4.17 2.80 10.86
C ALA A 52 3.62 3.34 9.53
N LEU A 53 4.51 3.91 8.71
CA LEU A 53 4.18 4.40 7.38
C LEU A 53 4.91 3.56 6.34
N GLN A 54 4.20 3.17 5.29
CA GLN A 54 4.77 2.49 4.13
C GLN A 54 4.52 3.34 2.89
N VAL A 55 5.58 3.62 2.15
CA VAL A 55 5.53 4.38 0.90
C VAL A 55 6.33 3.67 -0.17
N GLY A 56 5.90 3.79 -1.42
CA GLY A 56 6.57 3.24 -2.59
C GLY A 56 6.36 4.11 -3.82
N ALA A 57 7.31 4.05 -4.74
CA ALA A 57 7.25 4.75 -6.01
C ALA A 57 7.90 3.90 -7.10
N ASP A 58 7.33 3.94 -8.30
CA ASP A 58 7.79 3.24 -9.48
C ASP A 58 8.05 4.27 -10.58
N LEU A 59 9.21 4.17 -11.22
CA LEU A 59 9.61 5.01 -12.33
C LEU A 59 9.71 4.18 -13.61
N GLY A 60 8.84 4.44 -14.57
CA GLY A 60 8.93 3.97 -15.95
C GLY A 60 9.80 4.92 -16.77
N LEU A 61 10.84 4.38 -17.42
CA LEU A 61 11.76 5.04 -18.36
C LEU A 61 11.53 4.57 -19.80
#